data_AF-A0A2A3DWP2-F1
#
_entry.id   AF-A0A2A3DWP2-F1
#
_cell.length_a   1.000
_cell.length_b   1.000
_cell.length_c   1.000
_cell.angle_alpha   90.00
_cell.angle_beta   90.00
_cell.angle_gamma   90.00
#
_symmetry.space_group_name_H-M   'P 1'
#
loop_
_entity.id
_entity.type
_entity.pdbx_description
1 polymer ?
#
loop_
_entity_poly.entity_id
_entity_poly.type
_entity_poly.pdbx_seq_one_letter_code
_entity_poly.pdbx_strand_id
1 'polypeptide(L)' 'MAVPKRKTSPSKRGMRRSADALKAPTYVEDKNSGEMRRPHHIDLKTGMYRGRQVLEPKES' A
#
# COMPACT_ATOMS: atom_id res chain seq x y z
N MET A 1 13.68 -27.50 -26.80
CA MET A 1 12.94 -26.57 -25.91
C MET A 1 11.47 -26.98 -25.86
N ALA A 2 10.81 -26.87 -24.72
CA ALA A 2 9.38 -27.14 -24.64
C ALA A 2 8.59 -25.96 -25.25
N VAL A 3 7.73 -26.26 -26.22
CA VAL A 3 6.84 -25.28 -26.85
C VAL A 3 5.39 -25.57 -26.48
N PRO A 4 4.54 -24.53 -26.31
CA PRO A 4 3.13 -24.75 -26.06
C PRO A 4 2.47 -25.43 -27.27
N LYS A 5 1.86 -26.59 -27.03
CA LYS A 5 1.17 -27.36 -28.10
C LYS A 5 -0.05 -26.63 -28.67
N ARG A 6 -0.68 -25.73 -27.90
CA ARG A 6 -1.88 -24.97 -28.30
C ARG A 6 -1.89 -23.58 -27.69
N LYS A 7 -2.62 -22.65 -28.32
CA LYS A 7 -2.88 -21.31 -27.78
C LYS A 7 -3.71 -21.42 -26.51
N THR A 8 -3.27 -20.75 -25.44
CA THR A 8 -4.07 -20.59 -24.21
C THR A 8 -5.30 -19.75 -24.50
N SER A 9 -6.49 -20.23 -24.11
CA SER A 9 -7.73 -19.48 -24.28
C SER A 9 -7.72 -18.18 -23.44
N PRO A 10 -8.43 -17.12 -23.89
CA PRO A 10 -8.54 -15.88 -23.12
C PRO A 10 -9.10 -16.10 -21.71
N SER A 11 -10.10 -16.99 -21.56
CA SER A 11 -10.68 -17.36 -20.27
C SER A 11 -9.65 -17.99 -19.33
N LYS A 12 -8.88 -18.99 -19.78
CA LYS A 12 -7.82 -19.62 -18.97
C LYS A 12 -6.72 -18.64 -18.57
N ARG A 13 -6.37 -17.71 -19.47
CA ARG A 13 -5.42 -16.63 -19.15
C ARG A 13 -6.00 -15.64 -18.13
N GLY A 14 -7.28 -15.30 -18.23
CA GLY A 14 -7.97 -14.40 -17.31
C GLY A 14 -8.07 -14.97 -15.90
N MET A 15 -8.52 -16.22 -15.77
CA MET A 15 -8.57 -16.95 -14.49
C MET A 15 -7.20 -17.10 -13.85
N ARG A 16 -6.14 -17.27 -14.64
CA ARG A 16 -4.78 -17.29 -14.09
C ARG A 16 -4.34 -15.93 -13.54
N ARG A 17 -4.73 -14.84 -14.21
CA ARG A 17 -4.36 -13.46 -13.82
C ARG A 17 -5.27 -12.86 -12.77
N SER A 18 -6.36 -13.52 -12.37
CA SER A 18 -7.30 -12.96 -11.39
C SER A 18 -6.68 -12.77 -10.01
N ALA A 19 -5.58 -13.46 -9.71
CA ALA A 19 -4.83 -13.33 -8.47
C ALA A 19 -3.70 -12.27 -8.52
N ASP A 20 -3.40 -11.71 -9.70
CA ASP A 20 -2.25 -10.80 -9.89
C ASP A 20 -2.52 -9.35 -9.44
N ALA A 21 -3.68 -9.10 -8.82
CA ALA A 21 -4.07 -7.76 -8.39
C ALA A 21 -3.27 -7.28 -7.16
N LEU A 22 -2.73 -6.06 -7.23
CA LEU A 22 -2.08 -5.41 -6.10
C LEU A 22 -3.13 -4.84 -5.14
N LYS A 23 -2.92 -5.03 -3.83
CA LYS A 23 -3.78 -4.45 -2.79
C LYS A 23 -3.30 -3.05 -2.43
N ALA A 24 -4.24 -2.11 -2.29
CA ALA A 24 -3.93 -0.78 -1.76
C ALA A 24 -3.50 -0.88 -0.29
N PRO A 25 -2.51 -0.08 0.15
CA PRO A 25 -2.14 0.00 1.56
C PRO A 25 -3.25 0.63 2.38
N THR A 26 -3.37 0.20 3.64
CA THR A 26 -4.32 0.76 4.60
C THR A 26 -3.86 2.11 5.11
N TYR A 27 -4.78 3.07 5.22
CA TYR A 27 -4.58 4.37 5.84
C TYR A 27 -5.55 4.55 7.00
N VAL A 28 -5.10 5.28 8.01
CA VAL A 28 -5.85 5.61 9.23
C VAL A 28 -5.72 7.11 9.45
N GLU A 29 -6.82 7.75 9.79
CA GLU A 29 -6.83 9.16 10.19
C GLU A 29 -6.07 9.35 11.50
N ASP A 30 -5.16 10.32 11.51
CA ASP A 30 -4.50 10.74 12.73
C ASP A 30 -5.44 11.61 13.58
N LYS A 31 -5.46 11.36 14.90
CA LYS A 31 -6.36 12.05 15.82
C LYS A 31 -5.94 13.48 16.14
N ASN A 32 -4.67 13.82 15.94
CA ASN A 32 -4.12 15.13 16.29
C ASN A 32 -4.03 16.04 15.08
N SER A 33 -3.60 15.50 13.92
CA SER A 33 -3.45 16.29 12.68
C SER A 33 -4.62 16.15 11.71
N GLY A 34 -5.47 15.14 11.86
CA GLY A 34 -6.55 14.82 10.91
C GLY A 34 -6.04 14.26 9.57
N GLU A 35 -4.73 14.04 9.42
CA GLU A 35 -4.15 13.54 8.18
C GLU A 35 -4.17 12.02 8.09
N MET A 36 -4.16 11.48 6.87
CA MET A 36 -4.07 10.04 6.63
C MET A 36 -2.64 9.55 6.82
N ARG A 37 -2.42 8.74 7.86
CA ARG A 37 -1.16 8.03 8.09
C ARG A 37 -1.30 6.54 7.89
N ARG A 38 -0.19 5.85 7.64
CA ARG A 38 -0.19 4.38 7.68
C ARG A 38 -0.33 3.90 9.14
N PRO A 39 -1.04 2.79 9.39
CA PRO A 39 -1.04 2.15 10.70
C PRO A 39 0.38 1.92 11.22
N HIS A 40 0.59 2.16 12.51
CA HIS A 40 1.87 2.00 13.22
C HIS A 40 3.06 2.84 12.70
N HIS A 41 2.86 3.75 11.75
CA HIS A 41 3.88 4.68 11.31
C HIS A 41 3.74 6.05 11.98
N ILE A 42 4.85 6.78 12.02
CA ILE A 42 4.93 8.19 12.43
C ILE A 42 4.26 9.04 11.35
N ASP A 43 3.54 10.08 11.74
CA ASP A 43 3.12 11.12 10.81
C ASP A 43 4.35 11.93 10.37
N LEU A 44 4.67 11.90 9.07
CA LEU A 44 5.88 12.54 8.53
C LEU A 44 5.81 14.07 8.53
N LYS A 45 4.61 14.65 8.61
CA LYS A 45 4.43 16.11 8.64
C LYS A 45 4.62 16.66 10.03
N THR A 46 3.93 16.08 11.00
CA THR A 46 4.00 16.53 12.40
C THR A 46 5.15 15.89 13.17
N GLY A 47 5.74 14.81 12.67
CA GLY A 47 6.76 14.04 13.39
C GLY A 47 6.22 13.29 14.62
N MET A 48 4.89 13.20 14.76
CA MET A 48 4.20 12.68 15.93
C MET A 48 3.86 11.19 15.80
N TYR A 49 4.00 10.46 16.90
CA TYR A 49 3.50 9.09 17.04
C TYR A 49 2.97 8.84 18.44
N ARG A 50 1.70 8.38 18.54
CA ARG A 50 1.03 8.10 19.82
C ARG A 50 1.11 9.26 20.83
N GLY A 51 0.97 10.50 20.33
CA GLY A 51 1.00 11.71 21.14
C GLY A 51 2.38 12.14 21.64
N ARG A 52 3.46 11.54 21.12
CA ARG A 52 4.85 11.94 21.41
C ARG A 52 5.52 12.45 20.14
N GLN A 53 6.31 13.51 20.28
CA GLN A 53 7.17 14.03 19.22
C GLN A 53 8.35 13.06 19.05
N VAL A 54 8.49 12.45 17.87
CA VAL A 54 9.57 11.49 17.58
C VAL A 54 10.62 12.09 16.65
N LEU A 55 10.19 12.90 15.69
CA LEU A 55 11.07 13.60 14.75
C LEU A 55 10.83 15.09 14.91
N GLU A 56 11.87 15.93 14.90
CA GLU A 56 11.65 17.37 14.77
C GLU A 56 10.93 17.64 13.44
N PRO A 57 9.85 18.43 13.43
CA PRO A 57 9.10 18.72 12.22
C PRO A 57 10.04 19.46 11.27
N LYS A 58 10.40 18.81 10.17
CA LYS A 58 11.27 19.41 9.17
C LYS A 58 10.41 20.28 8.28
N GLU A 59 10.55 21.60 8.40
CA GLU A 59 9.96 22.54 7.45
C GLU A 59 10.39 22.14 6.04
N SER A 60 9.40 21.94 5.17
CA SER A 60 9.54 21.62 3.76
C SER A 60 8.82 22.68 2.95
#